data_AF-A0A9P8JLN7-F1
#
_entry.id   AF-A0A9P8JLN7-F1
#
_cell.length_a   1.000
_cell.length_b   1.000
_cell.length_c   1.000
_cell.angle_alpha   90.00
_cell.angle_beta   90.00
_cell.angle_gamma   90.00
#
_symmetry.space_group_name_H-M   'P 1'
#
loop_
_entity.id
_entity.type
_entity.pdbx_description
1 polymer ?
#
loop_
_entity_poly.entity_id
_entity_poly.type
_entity_poly.pdbx_seq_one_letter_code
_entity_poly.pdbx_strand_id
1 'polypeptide(L)'
;TAYYHYLGDPVFHQNMYALLTAIVLFRSMYVMERDIRPKPKAREAARGQNLISDKEQQRRDDRDRKILKTMWLMIACGLSIFLGGFGIWNLDNMYCSRLRKWRHEIGLPWGIFLEGHGWWHLMTGTGAYFYIVWGVWLRHCLNGRQEEYKLVWPSVFTSLPSVVKIDKSEKKQN
;
A
#
# COMPACT_ATOMS: atom_id res chain seq x y z
N THR A 1 -25.89 9.51 -1.67
CA THR A 1 -26.16 9.79 -0.24
C THR A 1 -27.62 9.54 0.14
N ALA A 2 -28.62 9.99 -0.65
CA ALA A 2 -30.03 9.71 -0.36
C ALA A 2 -30.43 8.22 -0.38
N TYR A 3 -29.93 7.44 -1.35
CA TYR A 3 -30.24 6.01 -1.49
C TYR A 3 -29.69 5.15 -0.34
N TYR A 4 -28.57 5.57 0.27
CA TYR A 4 -27.92 4.86 1.38
C TYR A 4 -28.72 4.92 2.67
N HIS A 5 -29.29 6.09 2.98
CA HIS A 5 -30.15 6.27 4.15
C HIS A 5 -31.52 5.60 3.99
N TYR A 6 -31.97 5.35 2.77
CA TYR A 6 -33.27 4.74 2.49
C TYR A 6 -33.28 3.21 2.67
N LEU A 7 -32.18 2.52 2.33
CA LEU A 7 -32.12 1.06 2.39
C LEU A 7 -31.53 0.52 3.69
N GLY A 8 -30.61 1.24 4.34
CA GLY A 8 -29.96 0.77 5.58
C GLY A 8 -29.22 -0.56 5.45
N ASP A 9 -28.99 -1.04 4.22
CA ASP A 9 -28.43 -2.37 3.96
C ASP A 9 -26.89 -2.37 4.11
N PRO A 10 -26.34 -3.08 5.11
CA PRO A 10 -24.90 -3.16 5.34
C PRO A 10 -24.17 -3.86 4.17
N VAL A 11 -24.84 -4.73 3.41
CA VAL A 11 -24.24 -5.45 2.27
C VAL A 11 -23.99 -4.50 1.10
N PHE A 12 -24.94 -3.60 0.84
CA PHE A 12 -24.76 -2.57 -0.18
C PHE A 12 -23.54 -1.67 0.12
N HIS A 13 -23.34 -1.27 1.38
CA HIS A 13 -22.16 -0.48 1.77
C HIS A 13 -20.85 -1.20 1.47
N GLN A 14 -20.76 -2.46 1.89
CA GLN A 14 -19.56 -3.28 1.75
C GLN A 14 -19.19 -3.45 0.27
N ASN A 15 -20.19 -3.76 -0.57
CA ASN A 15 -19.97 -3.95 -2.01
C ASN A 15 -19.52 -2.68 -2.72
N MET A 16 -20.14 -1.54 -2.41
CA MET A 16 -19.76 -0.27 -3.02
C MET A 16 -18.36 0.18 -2.59
N TYR A 17 -18.04 0.02 -1.30
CA TYR A 17 -16.70 0.33 -0.79
C TYR A 17 -15.62 -0.55 -1.44
N ALA A 18 -15.88 -1.86 -1.56
CA ALA A 18 -14.96 -2.80 -2.20
C ALA A 18 -14.74 -2.47 -3.68
N LEU A 19 -15.81 -2.18 -4.42
CA LEU A 19 -15.74 -1.83 -5.84
C LEU A 19 -14.94 -0.54 -6.07
N LEU A 20 -15.25 0.52 -5.32
CA LEU A 20 -14.55 1.79 -5.44
C LEU A 20 -13.06 1.63 -5.11
N THR A 21 -12.75 0.92 -4.02
CA THR A 21 -11.38 0.65 -3.59
C THR A 21 -10.61 -0.12 -4.66
N ALA A 22 -11.21 -1.16 -5.24
CA ALA A 22 -10.61 -1.94 -6.33
C ALA A 22 -10.31 -1.06 -7.55
N ILE A 23 -11.28 -0.26 -8.02
CA ILE A 23 -11.10 0.61 -9.19
C ILE A 23 -9.94 1.59 -8.97
N VAL A 24 -9.89 2.26 -7.81
CA VAL A 24 -8.83 3.24 -7.51
C VAL A 24 -7.47 2.53 -7.39
N LEU A 25 -7.41 1.37 -6.74
CA LEU A 25 -6.20 0.54 -6.63
C LEU A 25 -5.67 0.14 -8.00
N PHE A 26 -6.49 -0.52 -8.82
CA PHE A 26 -6.07 -1.00 -10.15
C PHE A 26 -5.64 0.14 -11.06
N ARG A 27 -6.40 1.26 -11.05
CA ARG A 27 -6.02 2.46 -11.80
C ARG A 27 -4.66 3.01 -11.34
N SER A 28 -4.42 3.06 -10.04
CA SER A 28 -3.17 3.57 -9.47
C SER A 28 -1.99 2.63 -9.78
N MET A 29 -2.20 1.31 -9.75
CA MET A 29 -1.20 0.32 -10.18
C MET A 29 -0.87 0.44 -11.66
N TYR A 30 -1.90 0.66 -12.50
CA TYR A 30 -1.70 0.88 -13.93
C TYR A 30 -0.87 2.13 -14.21
N VAL A 31 -1.20 3.26 -13.57
CA VAL A 31 -0.44 4.51 -13.69
C VAL A 31 1.01 4.33 -13.22
N MET A 32 1.21 3.68 -12.07
CA MET A 32 2.52 3.35 -11.54
C MET A 32 3.38 2.57 -12.56
N GLU A 33 2.86 1.46 -13.09
CA GLU A 33 3.62 0.62 -14.03
C GLU A 33 3.84 1.33 -15.37
N ARG A 34 2.86 2.10 -15.85
CA ARG A 34 2.95 2.78 -17.14
C ARG A 34 3.93 3.95 -17.14
N ASP A 35 3.99 4.71 -16.04
CA ASP A 35 4.69 5.99 -15.97
C ASP A 35 6.06 5.88 -15.29
N ILE A 36 6.27 4.93 -14.37
CA ILE A 36 7.57 4.73 -13.71
C ILE A 36 8.44 3.70 -14.44
N ARG A 37 7.85 2.73 -15.18
CA ARG A 37 8.67 1.70 -15.84
C ARG A 37 9.53 2.32 -16.95
N PRO A 38 10.86 2.10 -16.92
CA PRO A 38 11.75 2.57 -17.98
C PRO A 38 11.39 1.90 -19.31
N LYS A 39 11.16 2.71 -20.35
CA LYS A 39 10.75 2.26 -21.69
C LYS A 39 11.92 2.27 -22.68
N PRO A 40 12.16 1.17 -23.43
CA PRO A 40 13.23 1.12 -24.43
C PRO A 40 13.09 2.19 -25.53
N LYS A 41 11.87 2.49 -25.98
CA LYS A 41 11.62 3.50 -27.02
C LYS A 41 11.93 4.93 -26.56
N ALA A 42 11.70 5.24 -25.29
CA ALA A 42 12.08 6.53 -24.71
C ALA A 42 13.62 6.68 -24.64
N ARG A 43 14.32 5.56 -24.40
CA ARG A 43 15.78 5.46 -24.39
C ARG A 43 16.39 5.75 -25.76
N GLU A 44 15.82 5.20 -26.83
CA GLU A 44 16.25 5.44 -28.21
C GLU A 44 16.03 6.90 -28.64
N ALA A 45 14.87 7.48 -28.30
CA ALA A 45 14.58 8.88 -28.58
C ALA A 45 15.53 9.85 -27.85
N ALA A 46 15.85 9.59 -26.57
CA ALA A 46 16.80 10.41 -25.81
C ALA A 46 18.24 10.28 -26.31
N ARG A 47 18.67 9.07 -26.72
CA ARG A 47 19.99 8.83 -27.33
C ARG A 47 20.15 9.55 -28.68
N GLY A 48 19.13 9.50 -29.53
CA GLY A 48 19.15 10.18 -30.83
C GLY A 48 19.28 11.70 -30.73
N GLN A 49 18.96 12.27 -29.58
CA GLN A 49 19.09 13.71 -29.31
C GLN A 49 20.36 14.09 -28.52
N ASN A 50 21.26 13.14 -28.19
CA ASN A 50 22.49 13.39 -27.40
C ASN A 50 22.29 14.17 -26.08
N LEU A 51 21.06 14.21 -25.54
CA LEU A 51 20.70 15.09 -24.44
C LEU A 51 21.19 14.60 -23.06
N ILE A 52 21.47 13.30 -22.91
CA ILE A 52 21.81 12.67 -21.63
C ILE A 52 22.92 11.63 -21.85
N SER A 53 23.94 11.65 -20.99
CA SER A 53 25.00 10.63 -21.00
C SER A 53 24.43 9.24 -20.69
N ASP A 54 24.89 8.22 -21.41
CA ASP A 54 24.47 6.82 -21.20
C ASP A 54 24.55 6.37 -19.73
N LYS A 55 25.56 6.85 -18.99
CA LYS A 55 25.73 6.56 -17.56
C LYS A 55 24.62 7.15 -16.69
N GLU A 56 24.18 8.37 -17.00
CA GLU A 56 23.11 9.06 -16.27
C GLU A 56 21.75 8.41 -16.56
N GLN A 57 21.52 7.99 -17.81
CA GLN A 57 20.32 7.25 -18.16
C GLN A 57 20.24 5.92 -17.40
N GLN A 58 21.34 5.17 -17.34
CA GLN A 58 21.38 3.91 -16.59
C GLN A 58 21.10 4.10 -15.09
N ARG A 59 21.65 5.17 -14.49
CA ARG A 59 21.38 5.52 -13.07
C ARG A 59 19.89 5.77 -12.82
N ARG A 60 19.20 6.46 -13.74
CA ARG A 60 17.76 6.72 -13.66
C ARG A 60 16.95 5.44 -13.79
N ASP A 61 17.26 4.61 -14.77
CA ASP A 61 16.54 3.34 -15.00
C ASP A 61 16.68 2.39 -13.80
N ASP A 62 17.88 2.29 -13.21
CA ASP A 62 18.13 1.47 -12.02
C ASP A 62 17.37 2.00 -10.81
N ARG A 63 17.28 3.32 -10.64
CA ARG A 63 16.48 3.96 -9.59
C ARG A 63 15.00 3.66 -9.77
N ASP A 64 14.45 3.89 -10.95
CA ASP A 64 13.02 3.73 -11.23
C ASP A 64 12.59 2.25 -11.08
N ARG A 65 13.49 1.32 -11.46
CA ARG A 65 13.29 -0.12 -11.22
C ARG A 65 13.32 -0.48 -9.74
N LYS A 66 14.17 0.15 -8.93
CA LYS A 66 14.16 -0.03 -7.46
C LYS A 66 12.86 0.50 -6.86
N ILE A 67 12.43 1.70 -7.26
CA ILE A 67 11.17 2.31 -6.82
C ILE A 67 9.99 1.37 -7.12
N LEU A 68 9.88 0.87 -8.35
CA LEU A 68 8.81 -0.05 -8.74
C LEU A 68 8.79 -1.33 -7.91
N LYS A 69 9.96 -1.96 -7.70
CA LYS A 69 10.05 -3.17 -6.87
C LYS A 69 9.58 -2.91 -5.43
N THR A 70 9.98 -1.79 -4.84
CA THR A 70 9.57 -1.41 -3.49
C THR A 70 8.07 -1.10 -3.44
N MET A 71 7.51 -0.40 -4.43
CA MET A 71 6.08 -0.14 -4.50
C MET A 71 5.26 -1.43 -4.63
N TRP A 72 5.68 -2.38 -5.46
CA TRP A 72 5.05 -3.70 -5.57
C TRP A 72 5.12 -4.49 -4.26
N LEU A 73 6.24 -4.41 -3.54
CA LEU A 73 6.35 -5.01 -2.21
C LEU A 73 5.38 -4.38 -1.21
N MET A 74 5.26 -3.05 -1.19
CA MET A 74 4.29 -2.35 -0.33
C MET A 74 2.85 -2.75 -0.65
N ILE A 75 2.49 -2.84 -1.93
CA ILE A 75 1.18 -3.30 -2.38
C ILE A 75 0.93 -4.72 -1.88
N ALA A 76 1.87 -5.65 -2.11
CA ALA A 76 1.72 -7.04 -1.71
C ALA A 76 1.57 -7.18 -0.20
N CYS A 77 2.40 -6.51 0.59
CA CYS A 77 2.30 -6.50 2.06
C CYS A 77 0.98 -5.89 2.53
N GLY A 78 0.63 -4.70 2.05
CA GLY A 78 -0.59 -3.99 2.46
C GLY A 78 -1.86 -4.75 2.12
N LEU A 79 -1.95 -5.31 0.91
CA LEU A 79 -3.09 -6.14 0.49
C LEU A 79 -3.16 -7.45 1.28
N SER A 80 -2.03 -8.10 1.54
CA SER A 80 -2.01 -9.35 2.31
C SER A 80 -2.51 -9.13 3.74
N ILE A 81 -2.07 -8.05 4.39
CA ILE A 81 -2.53 -7.70 5.74
C ILE A 81 -4.03 -7.34 5.71
N PHE A 82 -4.48 -6.54 4.74
CA PHE A 82 -5.89 -6.14 4.63
C PHE A 82 -6.81 -7.35 4.41
N LEU A 83 -6.48 -8.22 3.45
CA LEU A 83 -7.24 -9.43 3.16
C LEU A 83 -7.16 -10.45 4.30
N GLY A 84 -6.01 -10.54 4.98
CA GLY A 84 -5.86 -11.37 6.19
C GLY A 84 -6.81 -10.93 7.30
N GLY A 85 -6.90 -9.60 7.53
CA GLY A 85 -7.90 -9.03 8.42
C GLY A 85 -9.30 -9.43 7.99
N PHE A 86 -9.63 -9.29 6.70
CA PHE A 86 -10.97 -9.60 6.18
C PHE A 86 -11.33 -11.06 6.37
N GLY A 87 -10.37 -11.95 6.16
CA GLY A 87 -10.51 -13.37 6.48
C GLY A 87 -10.84 -13.59 7.95
N ILE A 88 -10.13 -12.94 8.87
CA ILE A 88 -10.39 -13.04 10.32
C ILE A 88 -11.79 -12.52 10.67
N TRP A 89 -12.22 -11.40 10.08
CA TRP A 89 -13.56 -10.86 10.31
C TRP A 89 -14.66 -11.82 9.83
N ASN A 90 -14.49 -12.43 8.66
CA ASN A 90 -15.45 -13.43 8.14
C ASN A 90 -15.48 -14.67 9.05
N LEU A 91 -14.32 -15.12 9.54
CA LEU A 91 -14.22 -16.22 10.47
C LEU A 91 -14.93 -15.91 11.79
N ASP A 92 -14.75 -14.70 12.31
CA ASP A 92 -15.38 -14.23 13.55
C ASP A 92 -16.90 -14.16 13.43
N ASN A 93 -17.43 -13.70 12.28
CA ASN A 93 -18.86 -13.71 12.00
C ASN A 93 -19.44 -15.13 11.94
N MET A 94 -18.73 -16.07 11.29
CA MET A 94 -19.22 -17.44 11.10
C MET A 94 -19.17 -18.27 12.39
N TYR A 95 -18.14 -18.08 13.23
CA TYR A 95 -17.92 -18.85 14.46
C TYR A 95 -18.20 -18.06 15.74
N CYS A 96 -18.94 -16.95 15.66
CA CYS A 96 -19.19 -16.02 16.76
C CYS A 96 -19.63 -16.72 18.08
N SER A 97 -20.54 -17.69 17.99
CA SER A 97 -21.04 -18.41 19.19
C SER A 97 -19.98 -19.30 19.85
N ARG A 98 -19.08 -19.91 19.06
CA ARG A 98 -17.98 -20.75 19.56
C ARG A 98 -16.84 -19.89 20.11
N LEU A 99 -16.43 -18.86 19.38
CA LEU A 99 -15.36 -17.94 19.80
C LEU A 99 -15.73 -17.19 21.09
N ARG A 100 -17.00 -16.79 21.25
CA ARG A 100 -17.47 -16.15 22.49
C ARG A 100 -17.45 -17.09 23.69
N LYS A 101 -17.78 -18.37 23.52
CA LYS A 101 -17.70 -19.37 24.59
C LYS A 101 -16.24 -19.61 24.99
N TRP A 102 -15.37 -19.83 24.01
CA TRP A 102 -13.93 -20.00 24.25
C TRP A 102 -13.31 -18.79 24.94
N ARG A 103 -13.69 -17.56 24.56
CA ARG A 103 -13.24 -16.35 25.24
C ARG A 103 -13.65 -16.30 26.71
N HIS A 104 -14.85 -16.78 27.03
CA HIS A 104 -15.33 -16.85 28.43
C HIS A 104 -14.62 -17.95 29.23
N GLU A 105 -14.32 -19.08 28.60
CA GLU A 105 -13.62 -20.21 29.23
C GLU A 105 -12.11 -19.94 29.44
N ILE A 106 -11.47 -19.24 28.50
CA ILE A 106 -10.03 -18.95 28.53
C ILE A 106 -9.71 -17.76 29.46
N GLY A 107 -10.62 -16.79 29.58
CA GLY A 107 -10.42 -15.62 30.44
C GLY A 107 -9.26 -14.70 30.00
N LEU A 108 -8.92 -13.70 30.83
CA LEU A 108 -7.82 -12.77 30.56
C LEU A 108 -6.46 -13.36 31.00
N PRO A 109 -5.36 -13.04 30.30
CA PRO A 109 -5.23 -12.12 29.17
C PRO A 109 -5.48 -12.77 27.79
N TRP A 110 -5.50 -14.10 27.71
CA TRP A 110 -5.54 -14.84 26.44
C TRP A 110 -6.84 -14.67 25.64
N GLY A 111 -7.93 -14.27 26.29
CA GLY A 111 -9.19 -13.92 25.64
C GLY A 111 -9.10 -12.75 24.66
N ILE A 112 -8.09 -11.87 24.78
CA ILE A 112 -7.85 -10.76 23.83
C ILE A 112 -7.45 -11.30 22.45
N PHE A 113 -6.71 -12.40 22.38
CA PHE A 113 -6.31 -13.01 21.10
C PHE A 113 -7.50 -13.60 20.35
N LEU A 114 -8.58 -13.93 21.05
CA LEU A 114 -9.83 -14.43 20.46
C LEU A 114 -10.78 -13.31 20.01
N GLU A 115 -10.42 -12.04 20.20
CA GLU A 115 -11.19 -10.91 19.68
C GLU A 115 -10.87 -10.67 18.20
N GLY A 116 -11.38 -11.55 17.33
CA GLY A 116 -11.22 -11.46 15.88
C GLY A 116 -11.61 -10.08 15.32
N HIS A 117 -12.66 -9.47 15.86
CA HIS A 117 -13.07 -8.11 15.52
C HIS A 117 -11.99 -7.04 15.82
N GLY A 118 -11.22 -7.18 16.91
CA GLY A 118 -10.12 -6.27 17.23
C GLY A 118 -8.96 -6.42 16.25
N TRP A 119 -8.58 -7.67 15.95
CA TRP A 119 -7.56 -7.98 14.94
C TRP A 119 -7.94 -7.50 13.55
N TRP A 120 -9.21 -7.62 13.17
CA TRP A 120 -9.75 -7.07 11.93
C TRP A 120 -9.44 -5.57 11.79
N HIS A 121 -9.75 -4.76 12.80
CA HIS A 121 -9.49 -3.31 12.79
C HIS A 121 -7.99 -2.99 12.71
N LEU A 122 -7.16 -3.70 13.47
CA LEU A 122 -5.71 -3.49 13.45
C LEU A 122 -5.11 -3.82 12.09
N MET A 123 -5.50 -4.96 11.49
CA MET A 123 -4.98 -5.40 10.21
C MET A 123 -5.49 -4.54 9.06
N THR A 124 -6.79 -4.26 8.98
CA THR A 124 -7.32 -3.38 7.93
C THR A 124 -6.81 -1.95 8.06
N GLY A 125 -6.70 -1.41 9.27
CA GLY A 125 -6.10 -0.10 9.52
C GLY A 125 -4.65 -0.05 9.06
N THR A 126 -3.87 -1.10 9.33
CA THR A 126 -2.49 -1.22 8.85
C THR A 126 -2.43 -1.34 7.33
N GLY A 127 -3.25 -2.18 6.70
CA GLY A 127 -3.34 -2.30 5.25
C GLY A 127 -3.72 -0.97 4.57
N ALA A 128 -4.66 -0.24 5.15
CA ALA A 128 -5.06 1.10 4.69
C ALA A 128 -3.92 2.12 4.85
N TYR A 129 -3.17 2.07 5.96
CA TYR A 129 -1.97 2.89 6.14
C TYR A 129 -0.94 2.64 5.03
N PHE A 130 -0.65 1.37 4.71
CA PHE A 130 0.25 1.01 3.62
C PHE A 130 -0.23 1.58 2.28
N TYR A 131 -1.53 1.50 2.00
CA TYR A 131 -2.13 2.07 0.80
C TYR A 131 -1.97 3.59 0.71
N ILE A 132 -2.23 4.31 1.81
CA ILE A 132 -2.10 5.78 1.85
C ILE A 132 -0.63 6.19 1.65
N VAL A 133 0.30 5.58 2.38
CA VAL A 133 1.74 5.89 2.27
C VAL A 133 2.26 5.58 0.86
N TRP A 134 1.85 4.44 0.30
CA TRP A 134 2.15 4.09 -1.09
C TRP A 134 1.60 5.13 -2.07
N GLY A 135 0.35 5.55 -1.91
CA GLY A 135 -0.28 6.57 -2.76
C GLY A 135 0.40 7.93 -2.68
N VAL A 136 0.80 8.35 -1.47
CA VAL A 136 1.60 9.58 -1.26
C VAL A 136 2.93 9.47 -1.99
N TRP A 137 3.65 8.36 -1.81
CA TRP A 137 4.95 8.15 -2.47
C TRP A 137 4.82 8.12 -4.00
N LEU A 138 3.83 7.38 -4.51
CA LEU A 138 3.50 7.34 -5.94
C LEU A 138 3.25 8.75 -6.48
N ARG A 139 2.51 9.59 -5.77
CA ARG A 139 2.28 10.99 -6.16
C ARG A 139 3.57 11.79 -6.21
N HIS A 140 4.52 11.58 -5.30
CA HIS A 140 5.83 12.25 -5.36
C HIS A 140 6.64 11.80 -6.59
N CYS A 141 6.64 10.50 -6.91
CA CYS A 141 7.30 9.96 -8.10
C CYS A 141 6.68 10.49 -9.40
N LEU A 142 5.34 10.48 -9.51
CA LEU A 142 4.65 10.99 -10.71
C LEU A 142 4.85 12.49 -10.95
N ASN A 143 5.13 13.27 -9.90
CA ASN A 143 5.48 14.69 -10.01
C ASN A 143 6.99 14.92 -10.27
N GLY A 144 7.77 13.87 -10.50
CA GLY A 144 9.23 13.98 -10.70
C GLY A 144 10.03 14.34 -9.45
N ARG A 145 9.39 14.37 -8.26
CA ARG A 145 10.01 14.76 -6.98
C ARG A 145 10.63 13.57 -6.22
N GLN A 146 10.96 12.50 -6.91
CA GLN A 146 11.57 11.30 -6.32
C GLN A 146 12.97 11.50 -5.74
N GLU A 147 13.63 12.62 -6.05
CA GLU A 147 14.94 12.99 -5.49
C GLU A 147 14.82 13.90 -4.25
N GLU A 148 13.61 14.39 -3.95
CA GLU A 148 13.34 15.18 -2.76
C GLU A 148 12.75 14.32 -1.64
N TYR A 149 12.14 13.19 -1.97
CA TYR A 149 11.43 12.32 -1.03
C TYR A 149 11.94 10.88 -1.14
N LYS A 150 12.29 10.28 0.00
CA LYS A 150 12.66 8.88 0.09
C LYS A 150 11.64 8.11 0.94
N LEU A 151 11.40 6.87 0.56
CA LEU A 151 10.69 5.93 1.42
C LEU A 151 11.70 5.34 2.42
N VAL A 152 11.42 5.51 3.70
CA VAL A 152 12.15 4.87 4.79
C VAL A 152 11.35 3.66 5.24
N TRP A 153 11.90 2.48 4.97
CA TRP A 153 11.31 1.21 5.40
C TRP A 153 12.42 0.19 5.69
N PRO A 154 13.04 0.26 6.89
CA PRO A 154 14.22 -0.54 7.22
C PRO A 154 13.93 -2.04 7.39
N SER A 155 12.69 -2.41 7.74
CA SER A 155 12.28 -3.81 7.88
C SER A 155 10.82 -3.99 7.54
N VAL A 156 10.53 -5.00 6.73
CA VAL A 156 9.18 -5.33 6.26
C VAL A 156 8.24 -5.70 7.42
N PHE A 157 8.78 -6.33 8.46
CA PHE A 157 7.98 -6.90 9.55
C PHE A 157 8.00 -6.07 10.83
N THR A 158 9.06 -5.30 11.08
CA THR A 158 9.26 -4.59 12.36
C THR A 158 9.15 -3.07 12.24
N SER A 159 8.98 -2.54 11.04
CA SER A 159 8.84 -1.10 10.82
C SER A 159 7.69 -0.78 9.87
N LEU A 160 7.06 0.37 10.11
CA LEU A 160 6.06 0.92 9.19
C LEU A 160 6.74 1.82 8.15
N PRO A 161 6.36 1.71 6.87
CA PRO A 161 6.91 2.57 5.84
C PRO A 161 6.54 4.02 6.11
N SER A 162 7.47 4.95 5.90
CA SER A 162 7.21 6.39 5.99
C SER A 162 7.91 7.13 4.85
N VAL A 163 7.23 8.13 4.29
CA VAL A 163 7.78 9.00 3.25
C VAL A 163 8.35 10.23 3.92
N VAL A 164 9.66 10.44 3.80
CA VAL A 164 10.35 11.58 4.39
C VAL A 164 11.07 12.39 3.33
N LYS A 165 11.17 13.71 3.56
CA LYS A 165 11.98 14.58 2.72
C LYS A 165 13.45 14.31 2.97
N ILE A 166 14.25 14.22 1.90
CA ILE A 166 15.70 14.06 2.00
C ILE A 166 16.29 15.35 2.56
N ASP A 167 17.02 15.25 3.66
CA ASP A 167 17.68 16.39 4.28
C ASP A 167 18.86 16.86 3.42
N LYS A 168 19.14 18.18 3.43
CA LYS A 168 20.23 18.78 2.65
C LYS A 168 21.61 18.27 3.10
N SER A 169 21.72 17.76 4.33
CA SER A 169 22.93 17.16 4.89
C SER A 169 23.33 15.86 4.17
N GLU A 170 22.36 15.00 3.83
CA GLU A 170 22.58 13.75 3.10
C GLU A 170 22.91 13.96 1.61
N LYS A 171 22.47 15.09 1.02
CA LYS A 171 22.78 15.45 -0.38
C LYS A 171 24.28 15.68 -0.64
N LYS A 172 25.10 15.92 0.40
CA LYS A 172 26.55 16.15 0.25
C LYS A 172 27.41 14.87 0.26
N GLN A 173 26.82 13.72 0.57
CA GLN A 173 27.55 12.44 0.70
C GLN A 173 27.38 11.46 -0.47
N ASN A 174 26.54 11.79 -1.47
CA ASN A 174 26.27 10.98 -2.67
C ASN A 174 26.67 11.73 -3.95
#